data_AF-A0A0D2ACK2-F1
#
_entry.id   AF-A0A0D2ACK2-F1
#
_cell.length_a   1.000
_cell.length_b   1.000
_cell.length_c   1.000
_cell.angle_alpha   90.00
_cell.angle_beta   90.00
_cell.angle_gamma   90.00
#
_symmetry.space_group_name_H-M   'P 1'
#
loop_
_entity.id
_entity.type
_entity.pdbx_description
1 polymer ?
#
loop_
_entity_poly.entity_id
_entity_poly.type
_entity_poly.pdbx_seq_one_letter_code
_entity_poly.pdbx_strand_id
1 'polypeptide(L)'
;MSPPRRLKILSLDGGGIRGRSSLEILKTIMYRVGASMSPPNMNLQPYEYFDLIVGTSTGGIIAIMLGRLRMTIDECIAEYNKLGEKIFKNRRGPPHEFMFSGSNLEHEIKGVIERKLGPDQTDAPLLDPLGIDCCKVVVCTLFHQNVNSSTPQLLRSYVAPHDGPQPPCTIWQAARATSAAPTYFKPIDIGGDPPTRCVDGGMKFNNPSIHALNEARDYWGKRRRLDPAVCGVGLFLSIGTGMAKVNRLEAETFVQRMSSKMGLPPKTIEAMVGIGSDTESTHASMLREDSLDGSYFRFNVEQGLQDVELFEYKKLENIVVDTKNYLQVRTRELDDCVDRMVSLRLNPFPLAERDDLEEQYGAKGSERDEEHLKKRLAALRDIKVEAFYEHEKEFEGSARMFSQTGDIRSHAPYIWPSVVLADLLDRQAVLMWGHTVQQHHLDSDPAVKLSHQVLGLIEANQKWHQAFEIYRRLFHSTRLMWGRESKEHCWVSNRLGKILQRWGLVRGAFAMYCIAKDGRIRTLGPRAHATEESLERFEQTRVLVREQDERFDRNSIADSTPAQLSSIVTELV
;
A
#
# COMPACT_ATOMS: atom_id res chain seq x y z
N MET A 1 -4.67 28.87 -1.07
CA MET A 1 -5.24 27.75 -0.30
C MET A 1 -5.33 26.55 -1.22
N SER A 2 -4.61 25.48 -0.92
CA SER A 2 -4.72 24.21 -1.66
C SER A 2 -6.16 23.71 -1.58
N PRO A 3 -6.73 23.13 -2.66
CA PRO A 3 -8.12 22.69 -2.65
C PRO A 3 -8.35 21.64 -1.55
N PRO A 4 -9.52 21.64 -0.89
CA PRO A 4 -9.82 20.71 0.18
C PRO A 4 -9.72 19.26 -0.32
N ARG A 5 -9.08 18.39 0.46
CA ARG A 5 -8.96 16.96 0.12
C ARG A 5 -10.37 16.37 0.08
N ARG A 6 -10.70 15.72 -1.04
CA ARG A 6 -11.97 15.03 -1.25
C ARG A 6 -11.73 13.52 -1.10
N LEU A 7 -12.09 12.98 0.06
CA LEU A 7 -11.87 11.57 0.38
C LEU A 7 -12.74 10.68 -0.52
N LYS A 8 -12.12 9.62 -1.03
CA LYS A 8 -12.76 8.57 -1.83
C LYS A 8 -12.75 7.28 -1.01
N ILE A 9 -13.92 6.86 -0.60
CA ILE A 9 -14.12 5.73 0.32
C ILE A 9 -14.84 4.62 -0.44
N LEU A 10 -14.29 3.40 -0.37
CA LEU A 10 -14.94 2.18 -0.84
C LEU A 10 -15.36 1.35 0.37
N SER A 11 -16.62 0.95 0.42
CA SER A 11 -17.18 0.08 1.44
C SER A 11 -17.73 -1.20 0.79
N LEU A 12 -17.29 -2.35 1.27
CA LEU A 12 -17.63 -3.67 0.72
C LEU A 12 -18.34 -4.53 1.77
N ASP A 13 -19.56 -4.94 1.44
CA ASP A 13 -20.36 -5.77 2.34
C ASP A 13 -19.83 -7.20 2.47
N GLY A 14 -20.19 -7.85 3.59
CA GLY A 14 -20.08 -9.30 3.71
C GLY A 14 -21.18 -10.04 2.94
N GLY A 15 -20.98 -11.33 2.69
CA GLY A 15 -21.99 -12.12 1.95
C GLY A 15 -21.56 -13.46 1.36
N GLY A 16 -20.44 -14.04 1.82
CA GLY A 16 -19.93 -15.30 1.26
C GLY A 16 -19.61 -15.17 -0.22
N ILE A 17 -19.79 -16.23 -1.01
CA ILE A 17 -19.45 -16.27 -2.44
C ILE A 17 -20.08 -15.15 -3.28
N ARG A 18 -21.18 -14.56 -2.80
CA ARG A 18 -21.86 -13.44 -3.45
C ARG A 18 -21.00 -12.18 -3.56
N GLY A 19 -19.85 -12.10 -2.88
CA GLY A 19 -18.82 -11.07 -3.14
C GLY A 19 -18.34 -11.01 -4.59
N ARG A 20 -18.53 -12.07 -5.38
CA ARG A 20 -18.30 -12.04 -6.84
C ARG A 20 -19.15 -10.96 -7.54
N SER A 21 -20.36 -10.71 -7.05
CA SER A 21 -21.22 -9.60 -7.51
C SER A 21 -20.55 -8.27 -7.26
N SER A 22 -20.01 -8.05 -6.06
CA SER A 22 -19.36 -6.80 -5.68
C SER A 22 -18.13 -6.52 -6.56
N LEU A 23 -17.34 -7.56 -6.87
CA LEU A 23 -16.22 -7.46 -7.81
C LEU A 23 -16.65 -7.14 -9.24
N GLU A 24 -17.77 -7.68 -9.73
CA GLU A 24 -18.28 -7.38 -11.07
C GLU A 24 -18.76 -5.92 -11.18
N ILE A 25 -19.46 -5.43 -10.15
CA ILE A 25 -19.88 -4.03 -10.05
C ILE A 25 -18.66 -3.12 -10.05
N LEU A 26 -17.69 -3.39 -9.16
CA LEU A 26 -16.47 -2.58 -9.06
C LEU A 26 -15.67 -2.61 -10.36
N LYS A 27 -15.53 -3.78 -11.01
CA LYS A 27 -14.86 -3.90 -12.32
C LYS A 27 -15.51 -3.01 -13.36
N THR A 28 -16.84 -3.04 -13.44
CA THR A 28 -17.61 -2.24 -14.40
C THR A 28 -17.41 -0.74 -14.14
N ILE A 29 -17.53 -0.31 -12.88
CA ILE A 29 -17.33 1.10 -12.49
C ILE A 29 -15.91 1.55 -12.84
N MET A 30 -14.89 0.83 -12.36
CA MET A 30 -13.48 1.21 -12.53
C MET A 30 -13.07 1.23 -14.01
N TYR A 31 -13.56 0.28 -14.81
CA TYR A 31 -13.37 0.29 -16.26
C TYR A 31 -13.96 1.54 -16.91
N ARG A 32 -15.21 1.90 -16.57
CA ARG A 32 -15.88 3.08 -17.14
C ARG A 32 -15.22 4.39 -16.71
N VAL A 33 -14.78 4.48 -15.45
CA VAL A 33 -14.00 5.61 -14.94
C VAL A 33 -12.68 5.74 -15.71
N GLY A 34 -11.92 4.65 -15.81
CA GLY A 34 -10.66 4.62 -16.54
C GLY A 34 -10.81 5.01 -18.02
N ALA A 35 -11.84 4.53 -18.69
CA ALA A 35 -12.15 4.87 -20.07
C ALA A 35 -12.54 6.36 -20.26
N SER A 36 -13.12 6.97 -19.23
CA SER A 36 -13.60 8.36 -19.26
C SER A 36 -12.55 9.38 -18.79
N MET A 37 -11.40 8.92 -18.28
CA MET A 37 -10.27 9.77 -17.90
C MET A 37 -9.57 10.37 -19.13
N SER A 38 -8.82 11.46 -18.90
CA SER A 38 -8.02 12.14 -19.93
C SER A 38 -6.58 12.32 -19.45
N PRO A 39 -5.62 11.51 -19.93
CA PRO A 39 -5.79 10.40 -20.87
C PRO A 39 -6.54 9.21 -20.25
N PRO A 40 -7.16 8.32 -21.07
CA PRO A 40 -7.80 7.11 -20.56
C PRO A 40 -6.80 6.22 -19.82
N ASN A 41 -7.19 5.75 -18.64
CA ASN A 41 -6.43 4.79 -17.85
C ASN A 41 -7.23 3.48 -17.70
N MET A 42 -7.11 2.59 -18.68
CA MET A 42 -7.78 1.29 -18.66
C MET A 42 -7.27 0.34 -17.58
N ASN A 43 -6.13 0.68 -16.96
CA ASN A 43 -5.49 -0.09 -15.90
C ASN A 43 -5.65 0.57 -14.52
N LEU A 44 -6.62 1.47 -14.35
CA LEU A 44 -6.89 2.12 -13.05
C LEU A 44 -7.27 1.08 -11.99
N GLN A 45 -6.50 1.01 -10.91
CA GLN A 45 -6.74 0.07 -9.83
C GLN A 45 -7.38 0.71 -8.60
N PRO A 46 -8.16 -0.05 -7.80
CA PRO A 46 -8.82 0.50 -6.61
C PRO A 46 -7.86 1.16 -5.61
N TYR A 47 -6.67 0.59 -5.39
CA TYR A 47 -5.68 1.14 -4.45
C TYR A 47 -5.07 2.47 -4.91
N GLU A 48 -5.19 2.82 -6.18
CA GLU A 48 -4.71 4.09 -6.75
C GLU A 48 -5.78 5.18 -6.62
N TYR A 49 -7.04 4.77 -6.62
CA TYR A 49 -8.18 5.66 -6.63
C TYR A 49 -8.69 5.98 -5.22
N PHE A 50 -8.90 4.96 -4.38
CA PHE A 50 -9.52 5.11 -3.07
C PHE A 50 -8.51 5.45 -1.97
N ASP A 51 -8.88 6.37 -1.09
CA ASP A 51 -8.11 6.70 0.13
C ASP A 51 -8.27 5.63 1.20
N LEU A 52 -9.47 5.04 1.27
CA LEU A 52 -9.89 4.08 2.27
C LEU A 52 -10.76 3.00 1.61
N ILE A 53 -10.39 1.75 1.82
CA ILE A 53 -11.21 0.57 1.49
C ILE A 53 -11.54 -0.14 2.80
N VAL A 54 -12.83 -0.27 3.09
CA VAL A 54 -13.32 -0.95 4.29
C VAL A 54 -14.18 -2.14 3.88
N GLY A 55 -13.97 -3.27 4.54
CA GLY A 55 -14.76 -4.47 4.25
C GLY A 55 -15.08 -5.31 5.47
N THR A 56 -16.20 -6.01 5.40
CA THR A 56 -16.64 -7.01 6.39
C THR A 56 -16.71 -8.39 5.73
N SER A 57 -16.29 -9.44 6.43
CA SER A 57 -16.35 -10.82 5.93
C SER A 57 -15.65 -10.96 4.57
N THR A 58 -16.31 -11.56 3.59
CA THR A 58 -15.87 -11.56 2.19
C THR A 58 -15.45 -10.17 1.67
N GLY A 59 -16.19 -9.10 1.99
CA GLY A 59 -15.82 -7.74 1.62
C GLY A 59 -14.47 -7.33 2.23
N GLY A 60 -14.15 -7.81 3.43
CA GLY A 60 -12.85 -7.61 4.08
C GLY A 60 -11.71 -8.38 3.38
N ILE A 61 -11.96 -9.61 2.93
CA ILE A 61 -11.00 -10.37 2.09
C ILE A 61 -10.73 -9.61 0.79
N ILE A 62 -11.78 -9.13 0.12
CA ILE A 62 -11.65 -8.34 -1.12
C ILE A 62 -10.91 -7.02 -0.85
N ALA A 63 -11.21 -6.33 0.25
CA ALA A 63 -10.53 -5.10 0.64
C ALA A 63 -9.01 -5.33 0.85
N ILE A 64 -8.62 -6.45 1.47
CA ILE A 64 -7.23 -6.85 1.60
C ILE A 64 -6.59 -7.11 0.24
N MET A 65 -7.24 -7.89 -0.63
CA MET A 65 -6.71 -8.23 -1.97
C MET A 65 -6.49 -6.96 -2.82
N LEU A 66 -7.49 -6.09 -2.89
CA LEU A 66 -7.44 -4.90 -3.74
C LEU A 66 -6.58 -3.79 -3.15
N GLY A 67 -6.68 -3.52 -1.84
CA GLY A 67 -5.98 -2.41 -1.20
C GLY A 67 -4.60 -2.78 -0.68
N ARG A 68 -4.51 -3.79 0.19
CA ARG A 68 -3.28 -4.12 0.92
C ARG A 68 -2.30 -4.94 0.08
N LEU A 69 -2.82 -5.88 -0.71
CA LEU A 69 -2.03 -6.68 -1.65
C LEU A 69 -1.89 -6.03 -3.02
N ARG A 70 -2.58 -4.90 -3.25
CA ARG A 70 -2.55 -4.12 -4.50
C ARG A 70 -2.78 -5.02 -5.73
N MET A 71 -3.73 -5.93 -5.63
CA MET A 71 -4.12 -6.78 -6.76
C MET A 71 -4.93 -5.98 -7.77
N THR A 72 -4.79 -6.35 -9.04
CA THR A 72 -5.76 -5.88 -10.02
C THR A 72 -7.13 -6.49 -9.74
N ILE A 73 -8.20 -5.87 -10.25
CA ILE A 73 -9.55 -6.42 -10.07
C ILE A 73 -9.66 -7.82 -10.69
N ASP A 74 -8.99 -8.06 -11.82
CA ASP A 74 -8.99 -9.37 -12.48
C ASP A 74 -8.20 -10.43 -11.72
N GLU A 75 -7.03 -10.07 -11.16
CA GLU A 75 -6.29 -10.94 -10.23
C GLU A 75 -7.17 -11.29 -9.02
N CYS A 76 -7.83 -10.28 -8.43
CA CYS A 76 -8.70 -10.47 -7.28
C CYS A 76 -9.88 -11.40 -7.61
N ILE A 77 -10.56 -11.22 -8.75
CA ILE A 77 -11.64 -12.12 -9.20
C ILE A 77 -11.13 -13.56 -9.37
N ALA A 78 -9.98 -13.74 -10.02
CA ALA A 78 -9.41 -15.06 -10.26
C ALA A 78 -9.08 -15.77 -8.95
N GLU A 79 -8.41 -15.09 -8.02
CA GLU A 79 -8.06 -15.64 -6.72
C GLU A 79 -9.29 -15.86 -5.84
N TYR A 80 -10.25 -14.94 -5.85
CA TYR A 80 -11.49 -15.06 -5.08
C TYR A 80 -12.34 -16.27 -5.52
N ASN A 81 -12.47 -16.51 -6.83
CA ASN A 81 -13.19 -17.68 -7.34
C ASN A 81 -12.54 -19.00 -6.90
N LYS A 82 -11.21 -19.10 -7.01
CA LYS A 82 -10.44 -20.28 -6.54
C LYS A 82 -10.62 -20.48 -5.04
N LEU A 83 -10.54 -19.39 -4.28
CA LEU A 83 -10.70 -19.39 -2.83
C LEU A 83 -12.09 -19.95 -2.45
N GLY A 84 -13.14 -19.44 -3.09
CA GLY A 84 -14.52 -19.89 -2.87
C GLY A 84 -14.73 -21.37 -3.13
N GLU A 85 -14.23 -21.89 -4.26
CA GLU A 85 -14.30 -23.33 -4.55
C GLU A 85 -13.59 -24.13 -3.46
N LYS A 86 -12.33 -23.82 -3.15
CA LYS A 86 -11.52 -24.64 -2.26
C LYS A 86 -11.96 -24.58 -0.80
N ILE A 87 -12.49 -23.45 -0.33
CA ILE A 87 -13.04 -23.32 1.02
C ILE A 87 -14.34 -24.12 1.16
N PHE A 88 -15.26 -23.98 0.21
CA PHE A 88 -16.64 -24.45 0.37
C PHE A 88 -16.90 -25.84 -0.24
N LYS A 89 -15.92 -26.44 -0.93
CA LYS A 89 -16.05 -27.79 -1.51
C LYS A 89 -16.27 -28.88 -0.47
N ASN A 90 -15.64 -28.78 0.71
CA ASN A 90 -15.63 -29.83 1.72
C ASN A 90 -16.45 -29.44 2.96
N ARG A 91 -17.79 -29.52 2.85
CA ARG A 91 -18.70 -29.33 3.98
C ARG A 91 -18.57 -30.48 4.98
N ARG A 92 -18.41 -30.14 6.25
CA ARG A 92 -18.36 -31.08 7.38
C ARG A 92 -19.75 -31.23 7.99
N GLY A 93 -20.09 -32.46 8.37
CA GLY A 93 -21.30 -32.79 9.12
C GLY A 93 -20.98 -33.24 10.56
N PRO A 94 -21.99 -33.69 11.32
CA PRO A 94 -21.78 -34.30 12.63
C PRO A 94 -20.70 -35.40 12.55
N PRO A 95 -19.75 -35.47 13.50
CA PRO A 95 -19.73 -34.80 14.80
C PRO A 95 -19.04 -33.41 14.83
N HIS A 96 -18.70 -32.81 13.68
CA HIS A 96 -18.01 -31.52 13.66
C HIS A 96 -18.91 -30.35 14.05
N GLU A 97 -18.44 -29.49 14.97
CA GLU A 97 -19.16 -28.31 15.45
C GLU A 97 -19.31 -27.21 14.38
N PHE A 98 -18.37 -27.13 13.43
CA PHE A 98 -18.33 -26.12 12.37
C PHE A 98 -18.41 -26.76 10.98
N MET A 99 -19.16 -26.13 10.08
CA MET A 99 -19.41 -26.64 8.72
C MET A 99 -18.16 -26.65 7.83
N PHE A 100 -17.17 -25.80 8.09
CA PHE A 100 -15.96 -25.68 7.28
C PHE A 100 -14.71 -25.60 8.16
N SER A 101 -13.55 -25.94 7.57
CA SER A 101 -12.28 -25.93 8.29
C SER A 101 -11.68 -24.54 8.35
N GLY A 102 -11.49 -24.01 9.57
CA GLY A 102 -10.70 -22.79 9.77
C GLY A 102 -9.26 -22.92 9.27
N SER A 103 -8.65 -24.10 9.36
CA SER A 103 -7.29 -24.35 8.84
C SER A 103 -7.22 -24.39 7.31
N ASN A 104 -8.28 -24.84 6.64
CA ASN A 104 -8.34 -24.81 5.18
C ASN A 104 -8.48 -23.37 4.68
N LEU A 105 -9.34 -22.59 5.34
CA LEU A 105 -9.46 -21.15 5.09
C LEU A 105 -8.10 -20.44 5.27
N GLU A 106 -7.38 -20.70 6.36
CA GLU A 106 -6.02 -20.18 6.57
C GLU A 106 -5.06 -20.59 5.44
N HIS A 107 -5.00 -21.88 5.10
CA HIS A 107 -4.12 -22.39 4.07
C HIS A 107 -4.35 -21.72 2.72
N GLU A 108 -5.61 -21.59 2.31
CA GLU A 108 -5.95 -21.00 1.02
C GLU A 108 -5.68 -19.48 0.97
N ILE A 109 -5.92 -18.76 2.07
CA ILE A 109 -5.55 -17.34 2.17
C ILE A 109 -4.03 -17.17 2.11
N LYS A 110 -3.25 -17.99 2.83
CA LYS A 110 -1.78 -17.97 2.76
C LYS A 110 -1.29 -18.23 1.35
N GLY A 111 -1.92 -19.15 0.61
CA GLY A 111 -1.60 -19.40 -0.79
C GLY A 111 -1.83 -18.19 -1.70
N VAL A 112 -2.88 -17.38 -1.45
CA VAL A 112 -3.10 -16.12 -2.18
C VAL A 112 -1.96 -15.14 -1.92
N ILE A 113 -1.55 -14.99 -0.66
CA ILE A 113 -0.46 -14.11 -0.24
C ILE A 113 0.87 -14.55 -0.87
N GLU A 114 1.16 -15.85 -0.82
CA GLU A 114 2.35 -16.45 -1.43
C GLU A 114 2.43 -16.17 -2.93
N ARG A 115 1.33 -16.32 -3.66
CA ARG A 115 1.30 -16.03 -5.11
C ARG A 115 1.53 -14.54 -5.42
N LYS A 116 1.16 -13.63 -4.51
CA LYS A 116 1.25 -12.18 -4.74
C LYS A 116 2.53 -11.55 -4.21
N LEU A 117 3.02 -12.00 -3.06
CA LEU A 117 4.18 -11.43 -2.35
C LEU A 117 5.40 -12.36 -2.35
N GLY A 118 5.23 -13.64 -2.69
CA GLY A 118 6.26 -14.67 -2.66
C GLY A 118 6.11 -15.67 -1.50
N PRO A 119 6.73 -16.86 -1.60
CA PRO A 119 6.57 -17.97 -0.66
C PRO A 119 6.97 -17.65 0.79
N ASP A 120 7.96 -16.78 1.00
CA ASP A 120 8.43 -16.41 2.34
C ASP A 120 7.61 -15.28 3.00
N GLN A 121 6.56 -14.80 2.33
CA GLN A 121 5.75 -13.66 2.77
C GLN A 121 4.36 -14.06 3.30
N THR A 122 4.11 -15.36 3.53
CA THR A 122 2.80 -15.85 4.00
C THR A 122 2.36 -15.21 5.31
N ASP A 123 3.30 -14.86 6.19
CA ASP A 123 3.05 -14.19 7.47
C ASP A 123 3.32 -12.67 7.41
N ALA A 124 3.26 -12.07 6.22
CA ALA A 124 3.40 -10.63 6.04
C ALA A 124 2.42 -9.86 6.96
N PRO A 125 2.86 -8.74 7.57
CA PRO A 125 2.03 -7.96 8.47
C PRO A 125 0.87 -7.30 7.71
N LEU A 126 -0.30 -7.21 8.36
CA LEU A 126 -1.42 -6.42 7.87
C LEU A 126 -1.00 -4.95 7.72
N LEU A 127 -0.23 -4.44 8.68
CA LEU A 127 0.38 -3.12 8.61
C LEU A 127 1.16 -2.98 7.30
N ASP A 128 0.84 -1.94 6.55
CA ASP A 128 1.44 -1.67 5.25
C ASP A 128 2.81 -0.99 5.43
N PRO A 129 3.90 -1.56 4.88
CA PRO A 129 5.21 -0.95 4.98
C PRO A 129 5.34 0.38 4.21
N LEU A 130 4.43 0.69 3.28
CA LEU A 130 4.46 1.93 2.49
C LEU A 130 3.94 3.17 3.25
N GLY A 131 3.47 3.01 4.49
CA GLY A 131 3.21 4.12 5.40
C GLY A 131 1.91 4.90 5.17
N ILE A 132 1.89 6.17 5.59
CA ILE A 132 0.68 6.99 5.78
C ILE A 132 -0.05 7.34 4.47
N ASP A 133 0.62 7.36 3.33
CA ASP A 133 -0.01 7.84 2.08
C ASP A 133 -0.64 6.71 1.24
N CYS A 134 -0.51 5.44 1.66
CA CYS A 134 -1.10 4.32 0.93
C CYS A 134 -2.62 4.26 1.09
N CYS A 135 -3.27 3.60 0.13
CA CYS A 135 -4.66 3.18 0.26
C CYS A 135 -4.82 2.43 1.58
N LYS A 136 -5.64 3.00 2.46
CA LYS A 136 -5.87 2.43 3.78
C LYS A 136 -6.86 1.31 3.68
N VAL A 137 -6.55 0.20 4.33
CA VAL A 137 -7.45 -0.95 4.41
C VAL A 137 -7.87 -1.14 5.85
N VAL A 138 -9.19 -1.21 6.05
CA VAL A 138 -9.79 -1.55 7.34
C VAL A 138 -10.69 -2.75 7.15
N VAL A 139 -10.60 -3.67 8.11
CA VAL A 139 -11.39 -4.88 8.12
C VAL A 139 -12.16 -4.97 9.42
N CYS A 140 -13.47 -5.19 9.34
CA CYS A 140 -14.35 -5.28 10.51
C CYS A 140 -14.41 -6.71 11.05
N THR A 141 -14.24 -6.86 12.36
CA THR A 141 -14.38 -8.13 13.10
C THR A 141 -15.07 -7.88 14.44
N LEU A 142 -15.48 -8.94 15.14
CA LEU A 142 -16.07 -8.87 16.48
C LEU A 142 -15.23 -9.65 17.48
N PHE A 143 -15.13 -9.14 18.71
CA PHE A 143 -14.60 -9.92 19.83
C PHE A 143 -15.58 -11.04 20.18
N HIS A 144 -15.11 -12.29 20.21
CA HIS A 144 -15.95 -13.44 20.54
C HIS A 144 -16.58 -13.34 21.94
N GLN A 145 -15.87 -12.75 22.91
CA GLN A 145 -16.37 -12.58 24.27
C GLN A 145 -17.40 -11.45 24.40
N ASN A 146 -17.46 -10.54 23.41
CA ASN A 146 -18.38 -9.41 23.41
C ASN A 146 -19.02 -9.21 22.03
N VAL A 147 -19.64 -10.27 21.50
CA VAL A 147 -20.39 -10.21 20.23
C VAL A 147 -21.57 -9.23 20.30
N ASN A 148 -22.00 -8.85 21.51
CA ASN A 148 -23.05 -7.87 21.73
C ASN A 148 -22.58 -6.41 21.67
N SER A 149 -21.30 -6.16 21.43
CA SER A 149 -20.75 -4.81 21.25
C SER A 149 -21.58 -3.98 20.25
N SER A 150 -21.65 -2.67 20.51
CA SER A 150 -22.25 -1.68 19.63
C SER A 150 -21.26 -1.18 18.55
N THR A 151 -19.98 -1.56 18.66
CA THR A 151 -18.94 -1.23 17.69
C THR A 151 -18.12 -2.46 17.29
N PRO A 152 -17.64 -2.55 16.03
CA PRO A 152 -16.72 -3.58 15.60
C PRO A 152 -15.32 -3.34 16.17
N GLN A 153 -14.53 -4.41 16.23
CA GLN A 153 -13.09 -4.30 16.24
C GLN A 153 -12.59 -4.05 14.80
N LEU A 154 -11.76 -3.05 14.63
CA LEU A 154 -11.20 -2.66 13.33
C LEU A 154 -9.73 -3.09 13.24
N LEU A 155 -9.43 -3.94 12.27
CA LEU A 155 -8.06 -4.34 11.93
C LEU A 155 -7.58 -3.48 10.77
N ARG A 156 -6.45 -2.78 10.92
CA ARG A 156 -6.03 -1.75 9.96
C ARG A 156 -4.68 -2.06 9.34
N SER A 157 -4.51 -1.65 8.09
CA SER A 157 -3.21 -1.66 7.41
C SER A 157 -2.33 -0.46 7.75
N TYR A 158 -2.72 0.36 8.72
CA TYR A 158 -2.02 1.58 9.11
C TYR A 158 -2.16 1.83 10.61
N VAL A 159 -1.27 2.66 11.13
CA VAL A 159 -1.35 3.14 12.51
C VAL A 159 -2.37 4.28 12.58
N ALA A 160 -3.43 4.08 13.35
CA ALA A 160 -4.40 5.13 13.65
C ALA A 160 -3.85 6.02 14.78
N PRO A 161 -3.74 7.36 14.60
CA PRO A 161 -3.09 8.26 15.56
C PRO A 161 -3.76 8.35 16.93
N HIS A 162 -5.04 7.98 17.03
CA HIS A 162 -5.89 8.19 18.20
C HIS A 162 -6.32 6.89 18.89
N ASP A 163 -5.94 5.75 18.34
CA ASP A 163 -6.20 4.45 18.93
C ASP A 163 -4.98 3.96 19.73
N GLY A 164 -5.24 3.10 20.71
CA GLY A 164 -4.18 2.33 21.37
C GLY A 164 -3.45 1.39 20.39
N PRO A 165 -2.32 0.79 20.82
CA PRO A 165 -1.57 -0.15 19.98
C PRO A 165 -2.50 -1.27 19.48
N GLN A 166 -2.54 -1.44 18.15
CA GLN A 166 -3.30 -2.52 17.53
C GLN A 166 -2.62 -3.86 17.82
N PRO A 167 -3.39 -4.95 17.99
CA PRO A 167 -2.81 -6.27 18.12
C PRO A 167 -1.97 -6.59 16.87
N PRO A 168 -0.74 -7.12 17.02
CA PRO A 168 0.03 -7.60 15.88
C PRO A 168 -0.82 -8.58 15.06
N CYS A 169 -1.01 -8.27 13.78
CA CYS A 169 -1.91 -9.02 12.93
C CYS A 169 -1.27 -9.19 11.54
N THR A 170 -1.20 -10.42 11.06
CA THR A 170 -0.79 -10.72 9.69
C THR A 170 -1.97 -10.53 8.73
N ILE A 171 -1.66 -10.41 7.44
CA ILE A 171 -2.67 -10.30 6.38
C ILE A 171 -3.66 -11.48 6.46
N TRP A 172 -3.16 -12.72 6.62
CA TRP A 172 -4.02 -13.90 6.68
C TRP A 172 -4.87 -13.97 7.95
N GLN A 173 -4.35 -13.50 9.09
CA GLN A 173 -5.10 -13.45 10.35
C GLN A 173 -6.28 -12.49 10.23
N ALA A 174 -6.07 -11.32 9.63
CA ALA A 174 -7.12 -10.33 9.42
C ALA A 174 -8.22 -10.86 8.50
N ALA A 175 -7.83 -11.47 7.37
CA ALA A 175 -8.75 -12.11 6.44
C ALA A 175 -9.54 -13.25 7.09
N ARG A 176 -8.90 -14.08 7.94
CA ARG A 176 -9.58 -15.16 8.66
C ARG A 176 -10.49 -14.64 9.77
N ALA A 177 -10.10 -13.59 10.49
CA ALA A 177 -10.89 -13.00 11.57
C ALA A 177 -12.20 -12.42 11.05
N THR A 178 -12.14 -11.64 9.99
CA THR A 178 -13.33 -11.02 9.42
C THR A 178 -14.31 -12.01 8.82
N SER A 179 -13.85 -13.17 8.32
CA SER A 179 -14.70 -14.17 7.67
C SER A 179 -15.00 -15.40 8.55
N ALA A 180 -14.65 -15.37 9.84
CA ALA A 180 -14.88 -16.47 10.77
C ALA A 180 -16.36 -16.52 11.25
N ALA A 181 -17.28 -16.75 10.31
CA ALA A 181 -18.71 -16.70 10.60
C ALA A 181 -19.09 -17.81 11.59
N PRO A 182 -19.86 -17.50 12.66
CA PRO A 182 -20.29 -18.52 13.61
C PRO A 182 -20.99 -19.67 12.90
N THR A 183 -20.79 -20.89 13.39
CA THR A 183 -21.31 -22.16 12.82
C THR A 183 -20.70 -22.56 11.47
N TYR A 184 -20.13 -21.62 10.70
CA TYR A 184 -19.36 -21.89 9.50
C TYR A 184 -17.90 -22.22 9.82
N PHE A 185 -17.25 -21.37 10.62
CA PHE A 185 -15.84 -21.49 10.96
C PHE A 185 -15.63 -21.35 12.46
N LYS A 186 -14.60 -22.04 12.96
CA LYS A 186 -14.10 -21.83 14.33
C LYS A 186 -13.57 -20.39 14.48
N PRO A 187 -13.87 -19.69 15.59
CA PRO A 187 -13.23 -18.41 15.92
C PRO A 187 -11.70 -18.48 15.83
N ILE A 188 -11.07 -17.34 15.59
CA ILE A 188 -9.60 -17.21 15.51
C ILE A 188 -9.06 -16.38 16.66
N ASP A 189 -7.87 -16.74 17.13
CA ASP A 189 -7.09 -15.95 18.06
C ASP A 189 -6.06 -15.11 17.27
N ILE A 190 -6.05 -13.79 17.47
CA ILE A 190 -5.14 -12.83 16.83
C ILE A 190 -4.35 -12.03 17.88
N GLY A 191 -3.16 -11.53 17.56
CA GLY A 191 -2.41 -10.63 18.44
C GLY A 191 -1.45 -11.31 19.43
N GLY A 192 -1.03 -10.51 20.42
CA GLY A 192 -0.02 -10.85 21.44
C GLY A 192 -0.59 -11.66 22.61
N ASP A 193 0.06 -11.56 23.77
CA ASP A 193 -0.29 -12.32 24.97
C ASP A 193 -1.00 -11.42 26.01
N PRO A 194 -2.29 -11.64 26.34
CA PRO A 194 -3.15 -12.73 25.87
C PRO A 194 -3.76 -12.46 24.48
N PRO A 195 -4.04 -13.51 23.70
CA PRO A 195 -4.55 -13.36 22.36
C PRO A 195 -6.01 -12.92 22.35
N THR A 196 -6.37 -12.19 21.30
CA THR A 196 -7.72 -11.68 21.09
C THR A 196 -8.52 -12.66 20.24
N ARG A 197 -9.60 -13.21 20.82
CA ARG A 197 -10.47 -14.13 20.10
C ARG A 197 -11.53 -13.40 19.29
N CYS A 198 -11.58 -13.64 17.98
CA CYS A 198 -12.38 -12.92 17.00
C CYS A 198 -13.36 -13.83 16.22
N VAL A 199 -14.48 -13.23 15.79
CA VAL A 199 -15.48 -13.81 14.88
C VAL A 199 -15.88 -12.79 13.81
N ASP A 200 -16.58 -13.27 12.77
CA ASP A 200 -17.02 -12.45 11.64
C ASP A 200 -17.81 -11.21 12.06
N GLY A 201 -17.41 -10.05 11.51
CA GLY A 201 -18.07 -8.77 11.75
C GLY A 201 -19.47 -8.70 11.14
N GLY A 202 -19.77 -9.55 10.16
CA GLY A 202 -21.02 -9.63 9.43
C GLY A 202 -22.21 -9.98 10.31
N MET A 203 -22.00 -10.52 11.52
CA MET A 203 -23.10 -10.75 12.47
C MET A 203 -23.88 -9.49 12.83
N LYS A 204 -23.21 -8.32 12.80
CA LYS A 204 -23.78 -7.04 13.22
C LYS A 204 -23.44 -5.85 12.33
N PHE A 205 -22.36 -5.96 11.57
CA PHE A 205 -21.76 -4.86 10.81
C PHE A 205 -21.51 -5.30 9.37
N ASN A 206 -22.52 -5.95 8.76
CA ASN A 206 -22.36 -6.57 7.44
C ASN A 206 -22.15 -5.54 6.34
N ASN A 207 -22.81 -4.38 6.47
CA ASN A 207 -22.52 -3.20 5.67
C ASN A 207 -21.61 -2.26 6.49
N PRO A 208 -20.30 -2.19 6.23
CA PRO A 208 -19.39 -1.40 7.06
C PRO A 208 -19.45 0.10 6.77
N SER A 209 -20.43 0.59 6.00
CA SER A 209 -20.42 1.97 5.49
C SER A 209 -20.36 3.03 6.60
N ILE A 210 -21.15 2.87 7.66
CA ILE A 210 -21.14 3.82 8.77
C ILE A 210 -19.80 3.81 9.52
N HIS A 211 -19.18 2.63 9.64
CA HIS A 211 -17.87 2.48 10.26
C HIS A 211 -16.75 3.03 9.38
N ALA A 212 -16.84 2.89 8.07
CA ALA A 212 -15.92 3.51 7.13
C ALA A 212 -15.98 5.04 7.18
N LEU A 213 -17.20 5.60 7.29
CA LEU A 213 -17.38 7.03 7.45
C LEU A 213 -16.80 7.54 8.78
N ASN A 214 -17.06 6.82 9.87
CA ASN A 214 -16.51 7.16 11.19
C ASN A 214 -14.99 7.04 11.22
N GLU A 215 -14.42 5.96 10.65
CA GLU A 215 -12.98 5.80 10.52
C GLU A 215 -12.36 6.95 9.73
N ALA A 216 -13.01 7.38 8.64
CA ALA A 216 -12.54 8.52 7.87
C ALA A 216 -12.59 9.84 8.66
N ARG A 217 -13.66 10.05 9.45
CA ARG A 217 -13.81 11.20 10.36
C ARG A 217 -12.74 11.20 11.45
N ASP A 218 -12.42 10.03 12.00
CA ASP A 218 -11.46 9.89 13.08
C ASP A 218 -10.01 10.04 12.59
N TYR A 219 -9.70 9.54 11.39
CA TYR A 219 -8.35 9.62 10.84
C TYR A 219 -8.04 10.98 10.19
N TRP A 220 -8.96 11.55 9.40
CA TRP A 220 -8.71 12.79 8.63
C TRP A 220 -9.42 14.04 9.18
N GLY A 221 -10.31 13.92 10.17
CA GLY A 221 -11.06 15.04 10.74
C GLY A 221 -10.40 15.65 11.97
N LYS A 222 -10.29 17.00 12.04
CA LYS A 222 -10.00 17.69 13.30
C LYS A 222 -11.29 17.77 14.12
N ARG A 223 -11.42 16.93 15.16
CA ARG A 223 -12.56 16.91 16.11
C ARG A 223 -13.94 16.66 15.45
N ARG A 224 -14.16 15.41 15.03
CA ARG A 224 -15.49 14.79 14.77
C ARG A 224 -16.37 15.43 13.69
N ARG A 225 -15.84 16.33 12.86
CA ARG A 225 -16.49 16.76 11.62
C ARG A 225 -15.48 16.79 10.49
N LEU A 226 -15.78 16.08 9.40
CA LEU A 226 -15.16 16.33 8.11
C LEU A 226 -15.64 17.70 7.68
N ASP A 227 -14.85 18.74 7.95
CA ASP A 227 -15.17 20.10 7.53
C ASP A 227 -15.14 20.13 5.99
N PRO A 228 -16.29 20.30 5.30
CA PRO A 228 -16.33 20.27 3.85
C PRO A 228 -15.47 21.37 3.20
N ALA A 229 -15.11 22.42 3.95
CA ALA A 229 -14.21 23.48 3.51
C ALA A 229 -12.73 23.09 3.58
N VAL A 230 -12.36 22.03 4.32
CA VAL A 230 -10.96 21.61 4.58
C VAL A 230 -10.70 20.15 4.13
N CYS A 231 -11.56 19.21 4.52
CA CYS A 231 -11.48 17.79 4.18
C CYS A 231 -12.90 17.20 4.24
N GLY A 232 -13.45 16.82 3.08
CA GLY A 232 -14.81 16.27 2.97
C GLY A 232 -14.81 14.97 2.18
N VAL A 233 -15.88 14.17 2.31
CA VAL A 233 -16.06 13.00 1.44
C VAL A 233 -16.45 13.48 0.05
N GLY A 234 -15.60 13.22 -0.94
CA GLY A 234 -15.91 13.46 -2.35
C GLY A 234 -16.71 12.32 -2.97
N LEU A 235 -16.41 11.10 -2.55
CA LEU A 235 -17.08 9.90 -3.02
C LEU A 235 -17.15 8.88 -1.89
N PHE A 236 -18.32 8.32 -1.70
CA PHE A 236 -18.56 7.15 -0.88
C PHE A 236 -19.24 6.09 -1.75
N LEU A 237 -18.47 5.10 -2.20
CA LEU A 237 -18.99 3.97 -2.96
C LEU A 237 -19.21 2.78 -2.03
N SER A 238 -20.47 2.39 -1.85
CA SER A 238 -20.87 1.24 -1.07
C SER A 238 -21.37 0.14 -2.01
N ILE A 239 -20.80 -1.06 -1.92
CA ILE A 239 -21.15 -2.19 -2.80
C ILE A 239 -21.59 -3.39 -1.96
N GLY A 240 -22.85 -3.78 -2.16
CA GLY A 240 -23.47 -4.93 -1.53
C GLY A 240 -23.15 -6.25 -2.22
N THR A 241 -23.53 -7.34 -1.56
CA THR A 241 -23.42 -8.73 -2.06
C THR A 241 -24.77 -9.31 -2.50
N GLY A 242 -25.77 -8.46 -2.72
CA GLY A 242 -27.12 -8.86 -3.11
C GLY A 242 -28.05 -9.13 -1.93
N MET A 243 -29.33 -8.84 -2.14
CA MET A 243 -30.37 -9.07 -1.13
C MET A 243 -30.63 -10.57 -0.95
N ALA A 244 -30.57 -11.04 0.30
CA ALA A 244 -31.08 -12.37 0.64
C ALA A 244 -32.62 -12.34 0.69
N LYS A 245 -33.27 -13.47 0.43
CA LYS A 245 -34.73 -13.61 0.52
C LYS A 245 -35.18 -13.47 1.98
N VAL A 246 -35.56 -12.27 2.41
CA VAL A 246 -36.22 -12.05 3.71
C VAL A 246 -37.72 -12.00 3.47
N ASN A 247 -38.38 -13.15 3.50
CA ASN A 247 -39.84 -13.15 3.62
C ASN A 247 -40.18 -12.63 5.03
N ARG A 248 -40.85 -11.48 5.13
CA ARG A 248 -41.48 -10.99 6.38
C ARG A 248 -42.62 -11.94 6.78
N LEU A 249 -42.28 -13.08 7.35
CA LEU A 249 -43.17 -13.94 8.12
C LEU A 249 -42.44 -14.22 9.44
N GLU A 250 -43.21 -14.25 10.53
CA GLU A 250 -42.76 -14.34 11.93
C GLU A 250 -41.42 -15.08 12.09
N ALA A 251 -40.37 -14.35 12.49
CA ALA A 251 -38.97 -14.79 12.41
C ALA A 251 -38.72 -16.16 13.06
N GLU A 252 -39.45 -16.51 14.11
CA GLU A 252 -39.34 -17.82 14.79
C GLU A 252 -39.83 -18.99 13.92
N THR A 253 -40.96 -18.82 13.22
CA THR A 253 -41.48 -19.86 12.31
C THR A 253 -40.64 -19.98 11.04
N PHE A 254 -40.05 -18.87 10.58
CA PHE A 254 -39.09 -18.89 9.47
C PHE A 254 -37.80 -19.62 9.84
N VAL A 255 -37.22 -19.31 11.02
CA VAL A 255 -36.00 -19.96 11.53
C VAL A 255 -36.22 -21.46 11.70
N GLN A 256 -37.33 -21.88 12.30
CA GLN A 256 -37.65 -23.31 12.45
C GLN A 256 -37.86 -24.01 11.09
N ARG A 257 -38.61 -23.41 10.16
CA ARG A 257 -38.83 -23.99 8.82
C ARG A 257 -37.54 -24.12 8.02
N MET A 258 -36.69 -23.09 8.05
CA MET A 258 -35.40 -23.11 7.36
C MET A 258 -34.41 -24.07 8.03
N SER A 259 -34.43 -24.16 9.36
CA SER A 259 -33.65 -25.14 10.13
C SER A 259 -33.98 -26.57 9.71
N SER A 260 -35.28 -26.91 9.62
CA SER A 260 -35.73 -28.23 9.15
C SER A 260 -35.44 -28.48 7.66
N LYS A 261 -35.57 -27.45 6.80
CA LYS A 261 -35.32 -27.57 5.35
C LYS A 261 -33.84 -27.72 5.01
N MET A 262 -32.95 -27.00 5.71
CA MET A 262 -31.50 -26.98 5.43
C MET A 262 -30.71 -27.97 6.31
N GLY A 263 -31.37 -28.60 7.29
CA GLY A 263 -30.72 -29.49 8.26
C GLY A 263 -29.70 -28.77 9.14
N LEU A 264 -29.93 -27.47 9.42
CA LEU A 264 -29.02 -26.62 10.19
C LEU A 264 -29.62 -26.27 11.55
N PRO A 265 -28.82 -26.14 12.63
CA PRO A 265 -29.32 -25.68 13.92
C PRO A 265 -30.03 -24.31 13.81
N PRO A 266 -31.10 -24.03 14.58
CA PRO A 266 -31.79 -22.74 14.57
C PRO A 266 -30.86 -21.53 14.75
N LYS A 267 -29.87 -21.65 15.64
CA LYS A 267 -28.83 -20.63 15.88
C LYS A 267 -27.99 -20.30 14.63
N THR A 268 -27.80 -21.26 13.72
CA THR A 268 -27.12 -21.05 12.44
C THR A 268 -27.98 -20.19 11.52
N ILE A 269 -29.29 -20.47 11.45
CA ILE A 269 -30.22 -19.71 10.62
C ILE A 269 -30.37 -18.28 11.16
N GLU A 270 -30.45 -18.10 12.48
CA GLU A 270 -30.46 -16.78 13.11
C GLU A 270 -29.19 -15.98 12.79
N ALA A 271 -28.01 -16.59 12.86
CA ALA A 271 -26.76 -15.94 12.48
C ALA A 271 -26.75 -15.52 10.99
N MET A 272 -27.29 -16.35 10.09
CA MET A 272 -27.43 -16.02 8.67
C MET A 272 -28.43 -14.88 8.42
N VAL A 273 -29.55 -14.85 9.15
CA VAL A 273 -30.54 -13.77 9.08
C VAL A 273 -29.93 -12.46 9.58
N GLY A 274 -29.17 -12.48 10.68
CA GLY A 274 -28.46 -11.32 11.21
C GLY A 274 -27.45 -10.71 10.22
N ILE A 275 -26.76 -11.55 9.45
CA ILE A 275 -25.85 -11.10 8.38
C ILE A 275 -26.59 -10.36 7.26
N GLY A 276 -27.84 -10.72 6.97
CA GLY A 276 -28.64 -10.10 5.91
C GLY A 276 -29.47 -8.89 6.32
N SER A 277 -29.77 -8.69 7.61
CA SER A 277 -30.73 -7.68 8.08
C SER A 277 -30.13 -6.29 8.34
N ASP A 278 -28.81 -6.18 8.52
CA ASP A 278 -28.11 -4.92 8.84
C ASP A 278 -27.81 -4.01 7.63
N THR A 279 -27.87 -4.56 6.41
CA THR A 279 -27.40 -3.84 5.21
C THR A 279 -28.29 -2.65 4.84
N GLU A 280 -29.61 -2.83 4.95
CA GLU A 280 -30.61 -1.82 4.54
C GLU A 280 -30.81 -0.73 5.60
N SER A 281 -30.75 -1.08 6.89
CA SER A 281 -30.76 -0.10 7.98
C SER A 281 -29.56 0.82 7.92
N THR A 282 -28.37 0.27 7.63
CA THR A 282 -27.16 1.05 7.44
C THR A 282 -27.27 1.92 6.18
N HIS A 283 -27.74 1.40 5.05
CA HIS A 283 -27.97 2.18 3.84
C HIS A 283 -28.91 3.37 4.06
N ALA A 284 -30.05 3.15 4.72
CA ALA A 284 -31.01 4.21 5.05
C ALA A 284 -30.41 5.26 6.01
N SER A 285 -29.46 4.86 6.87
CA SER A 285 -28.75 5.79 7.75
C SER A 285 -27.74 6.63 6.98
N MET A 286 -27.01 6.03 6.04
CA MET A 286 -26.07 6.73 5.16
C MET A 286 -26.76 7.75 4.25
N LEU A 287 -27.98 7.47 3.77
CA LEU A 287 -28.78 8.44 3.00
C LEU A 287 -29.19 9.68 3.79
N ARG A 288 -29.20 9.61 5.13
CA ARG A 288 -29.51 10.74 6.02
C ARG A 288 -28.27 11.51 6.47
N GLU A 289 -27.08 11.12 6.03
CA GLU A 289 -25.84 11.80 6.38
C GLU A 289 -25.62 13.01 5.46
N ASP A 290 -25.92 14.21 5.95
CA ASP A 290 -25.76 15.47 5.20
C ASP A 290 -24.35 15.63 4.60
N SER A 291 -23.32 15.10 5.28
CA SER A 291 -21.92 15.15 4.81
C SER A 291 -21.65 14.34 3.53
N LEU A 292 -22.62 13.55 3.08
CA LEU A 292 -22.54 12.68 1.91
C LEU A 292 -23.52 13.07 0.79
N ASP A 293 -24.23 14.18 0.93
CA ASP A 293 -25.18 14.62 -0.10
C ASP A 293 -24.50 14.72 -1.48
N GLY A 294 -25.13 14.11 -2.49
CA GLY A 294 -24.59 13.95 -3.85
C GLY A 294 -23.26 13.19 -3.98
N SER A 295 -22.77 12.54 -2.91
CA SER A 295 -21.46 11.86 -2.90
C SER A 295 -21.55 10.37 -2.51
N TYR A 296 -22.70 9.90 -2.02
CA TYR A 296 -22.94 8.51 -1.65
C TYR A 296 -23.64 7.74 -2.76
N PHE A 297 -23.02 6.64 -3.19
CA PHE A 297 -23.55 5.71 -4.18
C PHE A 297 -23.61 4.31 -3.57
N ARG A 298 -24.75 3.65 -3.73
CA ARG A 298 -24.97 2.28 -3.26
C ARG A 298 -25.38 1.40 -4.43
N PHE A 299 -24.61 0.36 -4.67
CA PHE A 299 -24.97 -0.69 -5.62
C PHE A 299 -25.18 -2.00 -4.87
N ASN A 300 -26.37 -2.56 -4.94
CA ASN A 300 -26.72 -3.82 -4.30
C ASN A 300 -27.76 -4.54 -5.16
N VAL A 301 -27.46 -5.77 -5.58
CA VAL A 301 -28.36 -6.52 -6.48
C VAL A 301 -29.64 -6.90 -5.73
N GLU A 302 -30.77 -6.29 -6.12
CA GLU A 302 -32.07 -6.46 -5.46
C GLU A 302 -32.77 -7.78 -5.84
N GLN A 303 -32.55 -8.27 -7.07
CA GLN A 303 -33.18 -9.47 -7.61
C GLN A 303 -32.18 -10.36 -8.36
N GLY A 304 -32.37 -11.67 -8.27
CA GLY A 304 -31.53 -12.72 -8.88
C GLY A 304 -30.68 -13.48 -7.84
N LEU A 305 -30.15 -12.77 -6.85
CA LEU A 305 -29.22 -13.37 -5.86
C LEU A 305 -29.90 -13.91 -4.59
N GLN A 306 -31.24 -13.86 -4.49
CA GLN A 306 -31.93 -14.15 -3.23
C GLN A 306 -31.89 -15.63 -2.83
N ASP A 307 -31.76 -16.53 -3.81
CA ASP A 307 -31.73 -17.99 -3.64
C ASP A 307 -30.30 -18.57 -3.78
N VAL A 308 -29.26 -17.71 -3.72
CA VAL A 308 -27.86 -18.13 -3.72
C VAL A 308 -27.35 -18.22 -2.27
N GLU A 309 -26.94 -19.41 -1.84
CA GLU A 309 -26.40 -19.60 -0.49
C GLU A 309 -24.97 -19.03 -0.38
N LEU A 310 -24.56 -18.68 0.84
CA LEU A 310 -23.26 -18.03 1.12
C LEU A 310 -22.04 -18.86 0.68
N PHE A 311 -22.19 -20.17 0.54
CA PHE A 311 -21.13 -21.12 0.20
C PHE A 311 -21.35 -21.80 -1.16
N GLU A 312 -22.33 -21.37 -1.95
CA GLU A 312 -22.73 -22.02 -3.20
C GLU A 312 -21.86 -21.60 -4.39
N TYR A 313 -20.58 -21.97 -4.35
CA TYR A 313 -19.59 -21.59 -5.39
C TYR A 313 -19.92 -22.05 -6.81
N LYS A 314 -20.82 -23.03 -6.98
CA LYS A 314 -21.28 -23.49 -8.28
C LYS A 314 -22.19 -22.50 -9.01
N LYS A 315 -22.76 -21.52 -8.32
CA LYS A 315 -23.62 -20.48 -8.90
C LYS A 315 -22.89 -19.18 -9.27
N LEU A 316 -21.55 -19.17 -9.28
CA LEU A 316 -20.76 -17.99 -9.63
C LEU A 316 -21.15 -17.36 -10.98
N GLU A 317 -21.46 -18.18 -11.98
CA GLU A 317 -21.91 -17.69 -13.30
C GLU A 317 -23.26 -16.97 -13.23
N ASN A 318 -24.23 -17.55 -12.52
CA ASN A 318 -25.54 -16.93 -12.30
C ASN A 318 -25.39 -15.58 -11.60
N ILE A 319 -24.51 -15.50 -10.60
CA ILE A 319 -24.23 -14.25 -9.88
C ILE A 319 -23.75 -13.18 -10.86
N VAL A 320 -22.83 -13.51 -11.78
CA VAL A 320 -22.32 -12.57 -12.78
C VAL A 320 -23.41 -12.12 -13.75
N VAL A 321 -24.25 -13.04 -14.23
CA VAL A 321 -25.34 -12.74 -15.15
C VAL A 321 -26.35 -11.79 -14.50
N ASP A 322 -26.82 -12.11 -13.30
CA ASP A 322 -27.80 -11.30 -12.57
C ASP A 322 -27.23 -9.91 -12.22
N THR A 323 -25.95 -9.85 -11.87
CA THR A 323 -25.26 -8.58 -11.60
C THR A 323 -25.17 -7.71 -12.86
N LYS A 324 -24.87 -8.30 -14.02
CA LYS A 324 -24.84 -7.56 -15.30
C LYS A 324 -26.22 -7.04 -15.67
N ASN A 325 -27.26 -7.85 -15.50
CA ASN A 325 -28.64 -7.44 -15.74
C ASN A 325 -29.03 -6.27 -14.81
N TYR A 326 -28.65 -6.33 -13.53
CA TYR A 326 -28.86 -5.24 -12.58
C TYR A 326 -28.20 -3.93 -13.05
N LEU A 327 -26.93 -3.97 -13.49
CA LEU A 327 -26.22 -2.78 -13.98
C LEU A 327 -26.81 -2.19 -15.27
N GLN A 328 -27.41 -3.03 -16.12
CA GLN A 328 -28.14 -2.57 -17.32
C GLN A 328 -29.43 -1.82 -16.97
N VAL A 329 -30.08 -2.15 -15.86
CA VAL A 329 -31.28 -1.43 -15.40
C VAL A 329 -30.92 -0.16 -14.63
N ARG A 330 -29.77 -0.14 -13.93
CA ARG A 330 -29.29 1.00 -13.13
C ARG A 330 -28.32 1.92 -13.88
N THR A 331 -28.43 2.03 -15.21
CA THR A 331 -27.44 2.78 -16.02
C THR A 331 -27.29 4.24 -15.58
N ARG A 332 -28.38 4.94 -15.26
CA ARG A 332 -28.32 6.35 -14.83
C ARG A 332 -27.52 6.53 -13.53
N GLU A 333 -27.80 5.72 -12.52
CA GLU A 333 -27.10 5.76 -11.23
C GLU A 333 -25.61 5.39 -11.39
N LEU A 334 -25.33 4.46 -12.32
CA LEU A 334 -23.97 4.08 -12.69
C LEU A 334 -23.23 5.24 -13.40
N ASP A 335 -23.89 5.94 -14.32
CA ASP A 335 -23.36 7.10 -15.03
C ASP A 335 -23.03 8.23 -14.03
N ASP A 336 -23.99 8.57 -13.15
CA ASP A 336 -23.80 9.59 -12.12
C ASP A 336 -22.61 9.26 -11.19
N CYS A 337 -22.44 7.98 -10.83
CA CYS A 337 -21.30 7.52 -10.04
C CYS A 337 -19.97 7.65 -10.80
N VAL A 338 -19.95 7.26 -12.07
CA VAL A 338 -18.74 7.34 -12.92
C VAL A 338 -18.35 8.79 -13.13
N ASP A 339 -19.29 9.67 -13.47
CA ASP A 339 -19.06 11.10 -13.66
C ASP A 339 -18.53 11.73 -12.38
N ARG A 340 -19.11 11.37 -11.22
CA ARG A 340 -18.58 11.81 -9.93
C ARG A 340 -17.16 11.34 -9.70
N MET A 341 -16.86 10.08 -10.02
CA MET A 341 -15.50 9.54 -9.86
C MET A 341 -14.50 10.25 -10.78
N VAL A 342 -14.85 10.45 -12.06
CA VAL A 342 -14.00 11.15 -13.04
C VAL A 342 -13.75 12.61 -12.62
N SER A 343 -14.74 13.26 -11.99
CA SER A 343 -14.57 14.63 -11.50
C SER A 343 -13.58 14.77 -10.33
N LEU A 344 -13.20 13.68 -9.67
CA LEU A 344 -12.29 13.67 -8.53
C LEU A 344 -10.85 13.33 -8.96
N ARG A 345 -9.87 13.97 -8.31
CA ARG A 345 -8.44 13.72 -8.58
C ARG A 345 -8.00 12.36 -8.02
N LEU A 346 -7.05 11.71 -8.70
CA LEU A 346 -6.36 10.51 -8.21
C LEU A 346 -5.49 10.81 -6.98
N ASN A 347 -5.10 9.76 -6.24
CA ASN A 347 -4.21 9.92 -5.08
C ASN A 347 -2.76 10.15 -5.52
N PRO A 348 -2.03 11.05 -4.84
CA PRO A 348 -0.57 10.99 -4.74
C PRO A 348 -0.08 9.59 -4.34
N PHE A 349 1.01 9.11 -4.94
CA PHE A 349 1.64 7.85 -4.55
C PHE A 349 2.35 7.99 -3.18
N PRO A 350 2.40 6.95 -2.33
CA PRO A 350 2.91 7.06 -0.96
C PRO A 350 4.38 6.76 -0.88
N LEU A 351 5.16 7.53 -0.12
CA LEU A 351 6.13 6.96 0.80
C LEU A 351 6.65 8.02 1.80
N ALA A 352 6.97 7.52 3.00
CA ALA A 352 7.88 8.00 4.05
C ALA A 352 7.84 9.45 4.61
N GLU A 353 7.94 9.54 5.93
CA GLU A 353 8.64 10.56 6.73
C GLU A 353 8.77 9.89 8.10
N ARG A 354 10.00 9.55 8.54
CA ARG A 354 10.39 9.46 9.97
C ARG A 354 11.86 9.05 10.16
N ASP A 355 12.53 9.81 11.02
CA ASP A 355 13.98 9.97 11.22
C ASP A 355 14.65 8.98 12.21
N ASP A 356 14.00 7.90 12.63
CA ASP A 356 14.50 7.10 13.77
C ASP A 356 15.40 5.91 13.37
N LEU A 357 15.91 5.88 12.14
CA LEU A 357 16.64 4.73 11.57
C LEU A 357 18.17 4.84 11.57
N GLU A 358 18.78 5.88 12.14
CA GLU A 358 20.26 5.96 12.17
C GLU A 358 20.89 5.29 13.41
N GLU A 359 20.18 5.15 14.53
CA GLU A 359 20.73 4.52 15.74
C GLU A 359 20.76 2.98 15.66
N GLN A 360 19.97 2.39 14.75
CA GLN A 360 19.86 0.93 14.61
C GLN A 360 20.77 0.32 13.52
N TYR A 361 21.48 1.14 12.72
CA TYR A 361 22.23 0.68 11.53
C TYR A 361 23.69 1.14 11.47
N GLY A 362 24.24 1.61 12.59
CA GLY A 362 25.69 1.70 12.76
C GLY A 362 26.31 0.29 12.82
N ALA A 363 26.63 -0.29 11.66
CA ALA A 363 27.27 -1.59 11.58
C ALA A 363 28.68 -1.52 12.22
N LYS A 364 28.89 -2.23 13.34
CA LYS A 364 30.23 -2.48 13.92
C LYS A 364 30.86 -3.80 13.47
N GLY A 365 30.36 -4.40 12.39
CA GLY A 365 31.01 -5.51 11.69
C GLY A 365 31.08 -6.81 12.50
N SER A 366 29.94 -7.40 12.85
CA SER A 366 29.88 -8.77 13.39
C SER A 366 29.16 -9.71 12.42
N GLU A 367 29.56 -10.99 12.36
CA GLU A 367 28.99 -12.02 11.46
C GLU A 367 27.46 -12.20 11.59
N ARG A 368 26.87 -11.86 12.75
CA ARG A 368 25.41 -11.88 12.96
C ARG A 368 24.66 -10.79 12.17
N ASP A 369 25.31 -9.66 11.90
CA ASP A 369 24.73 -8.55 11.14
C ASP A 369 24.69 -8.87 9.64
N GLU A 370 25.66 -9.64 9.16
CA GLU A 370 25.77 -10.05 7.76
C GLU A 370 24.67 -11.06 7.37
N GLU A 371 24.33 -12.00 8.26
CA GLU A 371 23.24 -12.97 8.07
C GLU A 371 21.85 -12.30 8.04
N HIS A 372 21.64 -11.32 8.93
CA HIS A 372 20.39 -10.56 9.01
C HIS A 372 20.22 -9.61 7.82
N LEU A 373 21.33 -9.02 7.35
CA LEU A 373 21.39 -8.18 6.16
C LEU A 373 21.19 -8.99 4.87
N LYS A 374 21.78 -10.20 4.77
CA LYS A 374 21.54 -11.13 3.66
C LYS A 374 20.08 -11.57 3.56
N LYS A 375 19.41 -11.83 4.70
CA LYS A 375 17.95 -12.12 4.73
C LYS A 375 17.09 -10.92 4.29
N ARG A 376 17.44 -9.70 4.69
CA ARG A 376 16.72 -8.48 4.27
C ARG A 376 16.97 -8.14 2.80
N LEU A 377 18.20 -8.29 2.31
CA LEU A 377 18.56 -8.13 0.89
C LEU A 377 17.89 -9.17 -0.02
N ALA A 378 17.75 -10.42 0.44
CA ALA A 378 17.04 -11.46 -0.29
C ALA A 378 15.55 -11.11 -0.49
N ALA A 379 14.91 -10.50 0.53
CA ALA A 379 13.53 -10.01 0.43
C ALA A 379 13.36 -8.76 -0.46
N LEU A 380 14.46 -8.13 -0.90
CA LEU A 380 14.48 -6.88 -1.68
C LEU A 380 14.91 -7.11 -3.14
N ARG A 381 15.14 -8.36 -3.56
CA ARG A 381 15.71 -8.70 -4.87
C ARG A 381 14.84 -8.27 -6.07
N ASP A 382 13.54 -8.02 -5.84
CA ASP A 382 12.54 -7.76 -6.88
C ASP A 382 11.96 -6.33 -6.89
N ILE A 383 12.63 -5.34 -6.26
CA ILE A 383 12.22 -3.94 -6.37
C ILE A 383 12.43 -3.43 -7.80
N LYS A 384 11.33 -3.12 -8.50
CA LYS A 384 11.32 -2.57 -9.87
C LYS A 384 11.43 -1.04 -9.84
N VAL A 385 12.43 -0.50 -10.53
CA VAL A 385 12.78 0.94 -10.58
C VAL A 385 11.82 1.73 -11.48
N GLU A 386 11.11 1.02 -12.35
CA GLU A 386 10.18 1.57 -13.33
C GLU A 386 9.05 2.40 -12.69
N ALA A 387 8.61 2.03 -11.47
CA ALA A 387 7.59 2.78 -10.72
C ALA A 387 8.08 4.18 -10.28
N PHE A 388 9.39 4.39 -10.10
CA PHE A 388 9.94 5.71 -9.75
C PHE A 388 9.89 6.67 -10.95
N TYR A 389 10.27 6.18 -12.13
CA TYR A 389 10.33 7.01 -13.33
C TYR A 389 8.94 7.46 -13.83
N GLU A 390 7.86 6.79 -13.42
CA GLU A 390 6.48 7.21 -13.72
C GLU A 390 6.04 8.38 -12.82
N HIS A 391 6.41 8.40 -11.54
CA HIS A 391 6.10 9.49 -10.60
C HIS A 391 7.03 10.72 -10.74
N GLU A 392 8.13 10.56 -11.47
CA GLU A 392 9.17 11.56 -11.69
C GLU A 392 8.69 12.81 -12.47
N LYS A 393 7.77 12.66 -13.43
CA LYS A 393 7.24 13.82 -14.19
C LYS A 393 6.39 14.76 -13.34
N GLU A 394 5.66 14.21 -12.37
CA GLU A 394 4.85 14.97 -11.42
C GLU A 394 5.73 15.68 -10.38
N PHE A 395 6.85 15.04 -10.04
CA PHE A 395 7.86 15.59 -9.15
C PHE A 395 8.54 16.84 -9.72
N GLU A 396 8.96 16.80 -10.99
CA GLU A 396 9.56 17.95 -11.67
C GLU A 396 8.57 19.10 -11.91
N GLY A 397 7.29 18.80 -12.11
CA GLY A 397 6.22 19.81 -12.19
C GLY A 397 5.99 20.51 -10.84
N SER A 398 6.03 19.75 -9.75
CA SER A 398 5.85 20.23 -8.39
C SER A 398 6.99 21.14 -7.93
N ALA A 399 8.24 20.81 -8.25
CA ALA A 399 9.39 21.68 -7.97
C ALA A 399 9.32 23.02 -8.74
N ARG A 400 8.82 23.00 -10.00
CA ARG A 400 8.61 24.21 -10.82
C ARG A 400 7.47 25.09 -10.31
N MET A 401 6.41 24.50 -9.76
CA MET A 401 5.31 25.26 -9.14
C MET A 401 5.66 25.77 -7.75
N PHE A 402 6.41 25.01 -6.96
CA PHE A 402 6.88 25.44 -5.65
C PHE A 402 7.76 26.69 -5.75
N SER A 403 8.69 26.74 -6.71
CA SER A 403 9.53 27.92 -6.93
C SER A 403 8.73 29.17 -7.33
N GLN A 404 7.49 29.01 -7.80
CA GLN A 404 6.57 30.09 -8.14
C GLN A 404 5.65 30.49 -6.97
N THR A 405 5.38 29.59 -6.01
CA THR A 405 4.28 29.75 -5.03
C THR A 405 4.67 29.62 -3.56
N GLY A 406 5.81 29.00 -3.24
CA GLY A 406 6.38 28.94 -1.88
C GLY A 406 5.70 27.99 -0.88
N ASP A 407 4.76 27.13 -1.29
CA ASP A 407 4.06 26.21 -0.39
C ASP A 407 4.63 24.78 -0.35
N ILE A 408 5.36 24.47 0.73
CA ILE A 408 6.05 23.17 0.96
C ILE A 408 5.05 22.04 1.25
N ARG A 409 3.90 22.35 1.88
CA ARG A 409 3.02 21.34 2.52
C ARG A 409 2.23 20.49 1.53
N SER A 410 2.16 20.91 0.28
CA SER A 410 1.40 20.24 -0.78
C SER A 410 2.21 19.21 -1.58
N HIS A 411 3.54 19.14 -1.40
CA HIS A 411 4.44 18.44 -2.34
C HIS A 411 5.46 17.47 -1.70
N ALA A 412 5.57 17.45 -0.36
CA ALA A 412 6.42 16.54 0.42
C ALA A 412 6.15 15.01 0.26
N PRO A 413 4.91 14.52 0.04
CA PRO A 413 4.58 13.08 0.03
C PRO A 413 5.30 12.22 -1.02
N TYR A 414 5.81 12.83 -2.10
CA TYR A 414 6.42 12.13 -3.24
C TYR A 414 7.96 12.09 -3.21
N ILE A 415 8.56 12.85 -2.29
CA ILE A 415 10.01 12.95 -2.16
C ILE A 415 10.56 11.78 -1.38
N TRP A 416 9.91 11.48 -0.28
CA TRP A 416 10.29 10.39 0.58
C TRP A 416 10.19 8.98 -0.02
N PRO A 417 9.30 8.69 -0.99
CA PRO A 417 9.38 7.58 -1.93
C PRO A 417 10.73 7.35 -2.51
N SER A 418 11.14 8.42 -3.14
CA SER A 418 12.28 8.50 -4.00
C SER A 418 13.53 8.44 -3.14
N VAL A 419 13.50 9.10 -1.97
CA VAL A 419 14.56 9.03 -0.95
C VAL A 419 14.73 7.60 -0.46
N VAL A 420 13.65 6.94 -0.02
CA VAL A 420 13.72 5.57 0.51
C VAL A 420 14.18 4.59 -0.58
N LEU A 421 13.66 4.71 -1.79
CA LEU A 421 14.07 3.87 -2.91
C LEU A 421 15.55 4.07 -3.28
N ALA A 422 16.01 5.32 -3.36
CA ALA A 422 17.40 5.63 -3.66
C ALA A 422 18.35 5.09 -2.60
N ASP A 423 17.98 5.21 -1.32
CA ASP A 423 18.79 4.73 -0.19
C ASP A 423 18.85 3.19 -0.18
N LEU A 424 17.77 2.51 -0.55
CA LEU A 424 17.73 1.06 -0.69
C LEU A 424 18.63 0.59 -1.84
N LEU A 425 18.59 1.25 -3.00
CA LEU A 425 19.42 0.92 -4.17
C LEU A 425 20.90 1.20 -3.91
N ASP A 426 21.25 2.35 -3.30
CA ASP A 426 22.61 2.70 -2.88
C ASP A 426 23.18 1.63 -1.93
N ARG A 427 22.45 1.27 -0.88
CA ARG A 427 22.87 0.24 0.09
C ARG A 427 23.08 -1.12 -0.56
N GLN A 428 22.16 -1.54 -1.44
CA GLN A 428 22.31 -2.80 -2.18
C GLN A 428 23.59 -2.78 -3.02
N ALA A 429 23.87 -1.67 -3.68
CA ALA A 429 25.03 -1.52 -4.54
C ALA A 429 26.36 -1.49 -3.76
N VAL A 430 26.41 -0.87 -2.57
CA VAL A 430 27.55 -0.93 -1.64
C VAL A 430 27.87 -2.37 -1.24
N LEU A 431 26.84 -3.14 -0.91
CA LEU A 431 26.99 -4.50 -0.41
C LEU A 431 27.45 -5.45 -1.52
N MET A 432 26.88 -5.31 -2.71
CA MET A 432 27.35 -6.04 -3.90
C MET A 432 28.82 -5.72 -4.19
N TRP A 433 29.18 -4.43 -4.18
CA TRP A 433 30.56 -3.99 -4.43
C TRP A 433 31.56 -4.56 -3.42
N GLY A 434 31.26 -4.46 -2.12
CA GLY A 434 32.14 -4.96 -1.05
C GLY A 434 32.40 -6.45 -1.19
N HIS A 435 31.37 -7.23 -1.52
CA HIS A 435 31.47 -8.66 -1.77
C HIS A 435 32.32 -8.98 -3.02
N THR A 436 32.13 -8.24 -4.12
CA THR A 436 32.93 -8.40 -5.35
C THR A 436 34.41 -8.09 -5.13
N VAL A 437 34.74 -7.02 -4.39
CA VAL A 437 36.14 -6.65 -4.11
C VAL A 437 36.83 -7.69 -3.22
N GLN A 438 36.14 -8.17 -2.18
CA GLN A 438 36.68 -9.20 -1.27
C GLN A 438 36.94 -10.54 -1.99
N GLN A 439 36.04 -10.96 -2.88
CA GLN A 439 36.17 -12.25 -3.58
C GLN A 439 37.27 -12.26 -4.67
N HIS A 440 37.67 -11.10 -5.18
CA HIS A 440 38.51 -11.04 -6.38
C HIS A 440 39.89 -10.40 -6.21
N HIS A 441 40.31 -10.11 -4.97
CA HIS A 441 41.64 -9.54 -4.62
C HIS A 441 42.09 -8.50 -5.64
N LEU A 442 41.29 -7.44 -5.78
CA LEU A 442 41.41 -6.43 -6.82
C LEU A 442 42.52 -5.42 -6.54
N ASP A 443 43.75 -5.89 -6.42
CA ASP A 443 44.95 -5.08 -6.57
C ASP A 443 45.78 -5.67 -7.73
N SER A 444 46.13 -4.84 -8.72
CA SER A 444 47.05 -5.10 -9.84
C SER A 444 46.68 -6.19 -10.87
N ASP A 445 46.18 -5.78 -12.04
CA ASP A 445 46.60 -6.17 -13.42
C ASP A 445 45.44 -5.90 -14.44
N PRO A 446 45.63 -5.06 -15.48
CA PRO A 446 44.52 -4.52 -16.27
C PRO A 446 43.89 -5.46 -17.31
N ALA A 447 44.56 -6.53 -17.75
CA ALA A 447 44.17 -7.19 -19.01
C ALA A 447 43.38 -8.51 -18.85
N VAL A 448 43.48 -9.21 -17.71
CA VAL A 448 42.90 -10.57 -17.54
C VAL A 448 41.61 -10.57 -16.69
N LYS A 449 41.21 -9.40 -16.20
CA LYS A 449 40.13 -9.21 -15.22
C LYS A 449 38.79 -8.77 -15.82
N LEU A 450 38.64 -8.85 -17.14
CA LEU A 450 37.67 -8.02 -17.86
C LEU A 450 36.28 -8.64 -18.14
N SER A 451 35.99 -9.90 -17.80
CA SER A 451 34.68 -10.51 -18.13
C SER A 451 33.76 -10.66 -16.92
N HIS A 452 34.16 -11.42 -15.89
CA HIS A 452 33.34 -11.58 -14.67
C HIS A 452 33.36 -10.36 -13.76
N GLN A 453 34.50 -9.66 -13.69
CA GLN A 453 34.61 -8.47 -12.85
C GLN A 453 33.92 -7.30 -13.51
N VAL A 454 34.04 -7.15 -14.82
CA VAL A 454 33.25 -6.15 -15.55
C VAL A 454 31.77 -6.46 -15.45
N LEU A 455 31.33 -7.73 -15.44
CA LEU A 455 29.91 -8.02 -15.16
C LEU A 455 29.51 -7.61 -13.74
N GLY A 456 30.26 -8.00 -12.71
CA GLY A 456 29.95 -7.62 -11.32
C GLY A 456 30.04 -6.11 -11.06
N LEU A 457 31.00 -5.44 -11.70
CA LEU A 457 31.15 -3.98 -11.72
C LEU A 457 29.98 -3.35 -12.47
N ILE A 458 29.58 -3.86 -13.64
CA ILE A 458 28.44 -3.36 -14.42
C ILE A 458 27.13 -3.56 -13.64
N GLU A 459 26.92 -4.71 -13.01
CA GLU A 459 25.72 -5.02 -12.23
C GLU A 459 25.64 -4.18 -10.95
N ALA A 460 26.73 -4.07 -10.19
CA ALA A 460 26.78 -3.17 -9.04
C ALA A 460 26.59 -1.72 -9.50
N ASN A 461 27.26 -1.31 -10.58
CA ASN A 461 27.17 0.02 -11.13
C ASN A 461 25.78 0.33 -11.70
N GLN A 462 25.00 -0.67 -12.12
CA GLN A 462 23.62 -0.47 -12.53
C GLN A 462 22.75 -0.03 -11.36
N LYS A 463 22.96 -0.61 -10.16
CA LYS A 463 22.26 -0.20 -8.94
C LYS A 463 22.75 1.16 -8.40
N TRP A 464 24.06 1.42 -8.45
CA TRP A 464 24.60 2.75 -8.16
C TRP A 464 24.09 3.81 -9.15
N HIS A 465 23.97 3.49 -10.43
CA HIS A 465 23.50 4.40 -11.46
C HIS A 465 22.01 4.72 -11.29
N GLN A 466 21.20 3.72 -10.97
CA GLN A 466 19.79 3.91 -10.63
C GLN A 466 19.63 4.78 -9.37
N ALA A 467 20.39 4.49 -8.31
CA ALA A 467 20.40 5.32 -7.10
C ALA A 467 20.87 6.75 -7.38
N PHE A 468 21.93 6.90 -8.17
CA PHE A 468 22.50 8.18 -8.57
C PHE A 468 21.49 9.03 -9.33
N GLU A 469 20.81 8.47 -10.34
CA GLU A 469 19.82 9.24 -11.11
C GLU A 469 18.66 9.73 -10.24
N ILE A 470 18.22 8.91 -9.28
CA ILE A 470 17.19 9.31 -8.32
C ILE A 470 17.72 10.43 -7.41
N TYR A 471 18.90 10.23 -6.80
CA TYR A 471 19.51 11.23 -5.93
C TYR A 471 19.83 12.55 -6.65
N ARG A 472 20.23 12.49 -7.91
CA ARG A 472 20.55 13.64 -8.75
C ARG A 472 19.32 14.53 -8.91
N ARG A 473 18.17 13.91 -9.13
CA ARG A 473 16.89 14.62 -9.28
C ARG A 473 16.34 15.12 -7.96
N LEU A 474 16.53 14.35 -6.87
CA LEU A 474 16.24 14.80 -5.51
C LEU A 474 17.10 16.00 -5.09
N PHE A 475 18.35 16.08 -5.51
CA PHE A 475 19.26 17.17 -5.16
C PHE A 475 18.76 18.52 -5.66
N HIS A 476 18.36 18.61 -6.93
CA HIS A 476 17.80 19.84 -7.48
C HIS A 476 16.46 20.20 -6.82
N SER A 477 15.63 19.21 -6.56
CA SER A 477 14.28 19.42 -6.06
C SER A 477 14.28 19.82 -4.57
N THR A 478 15.07 19.16 -3.74
CA THR A 478 15.24 19.51 -2.32
C THR A 478 15.82 20.92 -2.15
N ARG A 479 16.76 21.32 -3.03
CA ARG A 479 17.31 22.68 -3.07
C ARG A 479 16.23 23.72 -3.35
N LEU A 480 15.37 23.44 -4.33
CA LEU A 480 14.31 24.35 -4.75
C LEU A 480 13.23 24.45 -3.67
N MET A 481 12.88 23.33 -3.03
CA MET A 481 11.78 23.26 -2.07
C MET A 481 12.13 23.75 -0.68
N TRP A 482 13.23 23.26 -0.11
CA TRP A 482 13.59 23.55 1.28
C TRP A 482 14.79 24.49 1.40
N GLY A 483 15.38 24.87 0.26
CA GLY A 483 16.53 25.77 0.21
C GLY A 483 17.86 25.03 0.31
N ARG A 484 18.91 25.75 -0.07
CA ARG A 484 20.29 25.23 -0.18
C ARG A 484 20.90 24.78 1.15
N GLU A 485 20.35 25.26 2.26
CA GLU A 485 20.88 24.99 3.60
C GLU A 485 20.02 23.96 4.34
N SER A 486 18.92 23.48 3.75
CA SER A 486 18.05 22.48 4.37
C SER A 486 18.78 21.18 4.69
N LYS A 487 18.33 20.51 5.76
CA LYS A 487 18.90 19.23 6.20
C LYS A 487 18.77 18.18 5.08
N GLU A 488 17.63 18.19 4.41
CA GLU A 488 17.24 17.30 3.32
C GLU A 488 18.13 17.52 2.09
N HIS A 489 18.33 18.76 1.67
CA HIS A 489 19.23 19.07 0.54
C HIS A 489 20.68 18.72 0.86
N CYS A 490 21.15 19.03 2.07
CA CYS A 490 22.50 18.68 2.49
C CYS A 490 22.70 17.16 2.57
N TRP A 491 21.68 16.42 2.99
CA TRP A 491 21.69 14.97 3.04
C TRP A 491 21.80 14.35 1.65
N VAL A 492 20.97 14.79 0.69
CA VAL A 492 21.04 14.32 -0.70
C VAL A 492 22.40 14.67 -1.34
N SER A 493 22.90 15.89 -1.10
CA SER A 493 24.22 16.33 -1.57
C SER A 493 25.32 15.38 -1.10
N ASN A 494 25.31 15.00 0.18
CA ASN A 494 26.30 14.09 0.75
C ASN A 494 26.19 12.69 0.11
N ARG A 495 24.98 12.18 -0.13
CA ARG A 495 24.74 10.89 -0.80
C ARG A 495 25.27 10.91 -2.25
N LEU A 496 25.00 11.95 -3.02
CA LEU A 496 25.56 12.10 -4.37
C LEU A 496 27.09 12.17 -4.39
N GLY A 497 27.67 12.92 -3.47
CA GLY A 497 29.13 13.02 -3.33
C GLY A 497 29.78 11.64 -3.15
N LYS A 498 29.17 10.76 -2.36
CA LYS A 498 29.65 9.38 -2.16
C LYS A 498 29.66 8.58 -3.44
N ILE A 499 28.57 8.65 -4.21
CA ILE A 499 28.45 7.89 -5.45
C ILE A 499 29.49 8.38 -6.46
N LEU A 500 29.58 9.70 -6.67
CA LEU A 500 30.55 10.31 -7.58
C LEU A 500 31.99 10.00 -7.21
N GLN A 501 32.32 10.03 -5.92
CA GLN A 501 33.66 9.72 -5.43
C GLN A 501 34.03 8.27 -5.72
N ARG A 502 33.09 7.34 -5.51
CA ARG A 502 33.25 5.90 -5.82
C ARG A 502 33.40 5.63 -7.31
N TRP A 503 32.80 6.46 -8.15
CA TRP A 503 33.02 6.43 -9.60
C TRP A 503 34.30 7.13 -10.07
N GLY A 504 35.13 7.64 -9.15
CA GLY A 504 36.36 8.35 -9.48
C GLY A 504 36.15 9.76 -10.02
N LEU A 505 34.93 10.31 -9.93
CA LEU A 505 34.60 11.68 -10.34
C LEU A 505 34.86 12.65 -9.18
N VAL A 506 36.14 12.73 -8.79
CA VAL A 506 36.59 13.36 -7.54
C VAL A 506 36.19 14.84 -7.45
N ARG A 507 36.32 15.61 -8.54
CA ARG A 507 35.93 17.03 -8.56
C ARG A 507 34.42 17.25 -8.37
N GLY A 508 33.59 16.37 -8.96
CA GLY A 508 32.14 16.41 -8.78
C GLY A 508 31.74 16.03 -7.35
N ALA A 509 32.38 15.01 -6.80
CA ALA A 509 32.20 14.62 -5.40
C ALA A 509 32.59 15.74 -4.43
N PHE A 510 33.72 16.39 -4.70
CA PHE A 510 34.20 17.52 -3.90
C PHE A 510 33.17 18.65 -3.85
N ALA A 511 32.62 19.04 -5.01
CA ALA A 511 31.58 20.06 -5.09
C ALA A 511 30.33 19.70 -4.26
N MET A 512 29.88 18.45 -4.31
CA MET A 512 28.73 18.00 -3.53
C MET A 512 28.99 18.01 -2.02
N TYR A 513 30.19 17.60 -1.60
CA TYR A 513 30.58 17.66 -0.19
C TYR A 513 30.77 19.10 0.32
N CYS A 514 31.22 20.03 -0.53
CA CYS A 514 31.21 21.46 -0.19
C CYS A 514 29.81 21.94 0.17
N ILE A 515 28.83 21.62 -0.68
CA ILE A 515 27.43 22.03 -0.50
C ILE A 515 26.86 21.44 0.80
N ALA A 516 27.05 20.14 1.03
CA ALA A 516 26.59 19.47 2.24
C ALA A 516 27.24 20.05 3.51
N LYS A 517 28.56 20.28 3.48
CA LYS A 517 29.33 20.84 4.59
C LYS A 517 28.87 22.26 4.91
N ASP A 518 28.86 23.15 3.92
CA ASP A 518 28.58 24.57 4.14
C ASP A 518 27.12 24.80 4.60
N GLY A 519 26.16 24.04 4.05
CA GLY A 519 24.78 24.08 4.52
C GLY A 519 24.66 23.61 5.97
N ARG A 520 25.27 22.47 6.32
CA ARG A 520 25.22 21.92 7.70
C ARG A 520 25.94 22.79 8.74
N ILE A 521 27.06 23.42 8.39
CA ILE A 521 27.73 24.39 9.28
C ILE A 521 26.79 25.55 9.59
N ARG A 522 26.06 26.05 8.60
CA ARG A 522 25.15 27.20 8.76
C ARG A 522 23.88 26.85 9.55
N THR A 523 23.33 25.64 9.37
CA THR A 523 22.08 25.24 10.03
C THR A 523 22.25 24.55 11.37
N LEU A 524 23.33 23.78 11.56
CA LEU A 524 23.55 22.93 12.74
C LEU A 524 24.77 23.34 13.54
N GLY A 525 25.60 24.24 13.00
CA GLY A 525 26.86 24.64 13.61
C GLY A 525 28.02 23.66 13.28
N PRO A 526 29.27 24.11 13.48
CA PRO A 526 30.46 23.36 13.06
C PRO A 526 30.78 22.13 13.91
N ARG A 527 30.22 22.02 15.12
CA ARG A 527 30.45 20.92 16.08
C ARG A 527 29.31 19.90 16.12
N ALA A 528 28.34 20.00 15.22
CA ALA A 528 27.30 19.00 15.11
C ALA A 528 27.87 17.75 14.43
N HIS A 529 27.55 16.56 14.93
CA HIS A 529 28.06 15.28 14.41
C HIS A 529 27.87 15.12 12.89
N ALA A 530 26.68 15.46 12.37
CA ALA A 530 26.39 15.42 10.94
C ALA A 530 27.23 16.42 10.11
N THR A 531 27.68 17.51 10.72
CA THR A 531 28.58 18.50 10.13
C THR A 531 30.02 18.00 10.11
N GLU A 532 30.49 17.39 11.18
CA GLU A 532 31.83 16.79 11.30
C GLU A 532 32.06 15.68 10.25
N GLU A 533 31.08 14.81 10.04
CA GLU A 533 31.14 13.77 9.00
C GLU A 533 31.25 14.38 7.58
N SER A 534 30.59 15.51 7.34
CA SER A 534 30.65 16.19 6.04
C SER A 534 31.98 16.94 5.84
N LEU A 535 32.54 17.49 6.93
CA LEU A 535 33.86 18.10 6.96
C LEU A 535 34.96 17.07 6.63
N GLU A 536 34.91 15.90 7.24
CA GLU A 536 35.88 14.83 6.99
C GLU A 536 35.91 14.40 5.52
N ARG A 537 34.74 14.15 4.93
CA ARG A 537 34.64 13.76 3.50
C ARG A 537 35.08 14.87 2.56
N PHE A 538 34.74 16.11 2.87
CA PHE A 538 35.21 17.26 2.12
C PHE A 538 36.74 17.33 2.12
N GLU A 539 37.37 17.19 3.29
CA GLU A 539 38.83 17.27 3.42
C GLU A 539 39.55 16.13 2.69
N GLN A 540 39.07 14.89 2.85
CA GLN A 540 39.60 13.72 2.12
C GLN A 540 39.52 13.91 0.61
N THR A 541 38.40 14.43 0.10
CA THR A 541 38.20 14.63 -1.34
C THR A 541 39.01 15.82 -1.86
N ARG A 542 39.25 16.85 -1.04
CA ARG A 542 40.06 18.02 -1.39
C ARG A 542 41.50 17.65 -1.76
N VAL A 543 42.09 16.72 -1.00
CA VAL A 543 43.45 16.22 -1.25
C VAL A 543 43.51 15.52 -2.60
N LEU A 544 42.54 14.64 -2.87
CA LEU A 544 42.46 13.89 -4.13
C LEU A 544 42.30 14.80 -5.37
N VAL A 545 41.55 15.91 -5.27
CA VAL A 545 41.44 16.88 -6.38
C VAL A 545 42.79 17.52 -6.69
N ARG A 546 43.55 17.93 -5.67
CA ARG A 546 44.87 18.56 -5.88
C ARG A 546 45.84 17.61 -6.60
N GLU A 547 45.85 16.34 -6.20
CA GLU A 547 46.69 15.32 -6.84
C GLU A 547 46.29 15.04 -8.30
N GLN A 548 45.01 15.22 -8.66
CA GLN A 548 44.52 15.05 -10.03
C GLN A 548 44.91 16.23 -10.93
N ASP A 549 44.85 17.46 -10.40
CA ASP A 549 45.15 18.69 -11.14
C ASP A 549 46.63 18.75 -11.55
N GLU A 550 47.53 18.34 -10.66
CA GLU A 550 48.98 18.26 -10.93
C GLU A 550 49.34 17.22 -12.02
N ARG A 551 48.48 16.22 -12.25
CA ARG A 551 48.66 15.21 -13.31
C ARG A 551 48.11 15.66 -14.67
N PHE A 552 47.06 16.48 -14.70
CA PHE A 552 46.38 16.87 -15.93
C PHE A 552 47.16 17.90 -16.75
N ASP A 553 47.87 18.81 -16.07
CA ASP A 553 48.78 19.78 -16.72
C ASP A 553 49.94 19.11 -17.50
N ARG A 554 50.14 17.79 -17.36
CA ARG A 554 51.19 17.05 -18.07
C ARG A 554 50.73 16.31 -19.34
N ASN A 555 49.44 16.08 -19.55
CA ASN A 555 48.94 15.16 -20.61
C ASN A 555 47.74 15.73 -21.42
N SER A 556 47.86 16.91 -22.03
CA SER A 556 46.85 17.39 -22.98
C SER A 556 47.09 16.81 -24.38
N ILE A 557 46.15 15.98 -24.86
CA ILE A 557 45.86 15.49 -26.22
C ILE A 557 45.63 13.97 -26.16
N ALA A 558 44.41 13.57 -26.57
CA ALA A 558 43.92 12.20 -26.74
C ALA A 558 43.75 11.36 -25.46
N ASP A 559 42.55 11.38 -24.89
CA ASP A 559 41.65 10.22 -25.05
C ASP A 559 40.27 10.51 -24.47
N SER A 560 39.27 10.01 -25.19
CA SER A 560 37.85 10.18 -24.94
C SER A 560 37.43 9.54 -23.62
N THR A 561 37.22 10.36 -22.59
CA THR A 561 36.24 10.02 -21.56
C THR A 561 34.85 10.13 -22.21
N PRO A 562 33.90 9.21 -21.96
CA PRO A 562 32.60 9.25 -22.62
C PRO A 562 31.96 10.59 -22.31
N ALA A 563 31.72 11.39 -23.35
CA ALA A 563 31.27 12.78 -23.28
C ALA A 563 30.00 12.98 -22.41
N GLN A 564 29.29 11.90 -22.11
CA GLN A 564 28.14 11.86 -21.22
C GLN A 564 28.47 12.20 -19.76
N LEU A 565 29.63 11.79 -19.22
CA LEU A 565 29.95 11.98 -17.79
C LEU A 565 30.50 13.38 -17.46
N SER A 566 31.24 14.02 -18.37
CA SER A 566 31.65 15.43 -18.19
C SER A 566 30.46 16.38 -18.22
N SER A 567 29.45 16.08 -19.04
CA SER A 567 28.22 16.89 -19.12
C SER A 567 27.41 16.83 -17.82
N ILE A 568 27.38 15.66 -17.17
CA ILE A 568 26.66 15.44 -15.90
C ILE A 568 27.27 16.28 -14.76
N VAL A 569 28.59 16.44 -14.71
CA VAL A 569 29.25 17.27 -13.67
C VAL A 569 29.02 18.77 -13.93
N THR A 570 28.99 19.21 -15.19
CA THR A 570 28.72 20.60 -15.55
C THR A 570 27.23 20.98 -15.39
N GLU A 571 26.31 20.03 -15.53
CA GLU A 571 24.88 20.24 -15.26
C GLU A 571 24.52 20.23 -13.76
N LEU A 572 25.32 19.60 -12.91
CA LEU A 572 25.04 19.43 -11.49
C LEU A 572 25.51 20.59 -10.59
N VAL A 573 26.58 21.29 -10.98
CA VAL A 573 27.15 22.46 -10.27
C VAL A 573 26.40 23.73 -10.69
#